data_AF-A0A7K7VFX0-F1
#
_entry.id   AF-A0A7K7VFX0-F1
#
_cell.length_a   1.000
_cell.length_b   1.000
_cell.length_c   1.000
_cell.angle_alpha   90.00
_cell.angle_beta   90.00
_cell.angle_gamma   90.00
#
_symmetry.space_group_name_H-M   'P 1'
#
loop_
_entity.id
_entity.type
_entity.pdbx_description
1 polymer ?
#
loop_
_entity_poly.entity_id
_entity_poly.type
_entity_poly.pdbx_seq_one_letter_code
_entity_poly.pdbx_strand_id
1 'polypeptide(L)'
;KKVEQFASIVHLPYRFTDEINKVLVFTENKEEAEIAQQNGAALVGGVELVKWILEDEIKMDFYVAVPEIMPKLIPLKSKLRKKYPSARRNSMGQDIPKMLQFFKEGLEYAVRDEHLIETRIARLDMPTEQIVANLKAIIQDICTFKPPSTG
;
A
#
# COMPACT_ATOMS: atom_id res chain seq x y z
N LYS A 1 10.56 -7.54 24.48
CA LYS A 1 11.10 -6.63 23.45
C LYS A 1 9.91 -5.83 22.88
N LYS A 2 9.96 -4.49 22.84
CA LYS A 2 8.86 -3.68 22.29
C LYS A 2 8.80 -3.88 20.77
N VAL A 3 7.62 -4.16 20.22
CA VAL A 3 7.41 -4.23 18.77
C VAL A 3 7.30 -2.80 18.26
N GLU A 4 8.08 -2.45 17.22
CA GLU A 4 7.95 -1.15 16.57
C GLU A 4 6.56 -0.98 15.97
N GLN A 5 6.01 0.22 15.98
CA GLN A 5 4.76 0.49 15.27
C GLN A 5 4.94 0.19 13.78
N PHE A 6 4.07 -0.66 13.24
CA PHE A 6 4.11 -1.04 11.84
C PHE A 6 2.78 -0.75 11.14
N ALA A 7 2.86 -0.68 9.82
CA ALA A 7 1.73 -0.69 8.92
C ALA A 7 2.02 -1.75 7.86
N SER A 8 1.00 -2.51 7.48
CA SER A 8 1.09 -3.55 6.48
C SER A 8 -0.09 -3.44 5.52
N ILE A 9 0.04 -4.12 4.38
CA ILE A 9 -1.02 -4.25 3.39
C ILE A 9 -1.22 -5.73 3.16
N VAL A 10 -2.47 -6.18 3.27
CA VAL A 10 -2.83 -7.58 3.10
C VAL A 10 -3.92 -7.71 2.05
N HIS A 11 -3.79 -8.70 1.18
CA HIS A 11 -4.85 -9.11 0.28
C HIS A 11 -5.81 -10.02 1.03
N LEU A 12 -7.08 -9.62 1.12
CA LEU A 12 -8.10 -10.46 1.72
C LEU A 12 -8.56 -11.51 0.70
N PRO A 13 -8.73 -12.78 1.12
CA PRO A 13 -9.25 -13.82 0.24
C PRO A 13 -10.64 -13.52 -0.34
N TYR A 14 -11.48 -12.81 0.42
CA TYR A 14 -12.83 -12.44 0.01
C TYR A 14 -12.99 -10.92 0.08
N ARG A 15 -13.35 -10.31 -1.04
CA ARG A 15 -13.66 -8.89 -1.09
C ARG A 15 -14.99 -8.60 -0.40
N PHE A 16 -15.02 -7.48 0.31
CA PHE A 16 -16.22 -6.97 1.00
C PHE A 16 -16.55 -5.53 0.61
N THR A 17 -15.79 -4.95 -0.31
CA THR A 17 -16.00 -3.61 -0.88
C THR A 17 -15.65 -3.64 -2.35
N ASP A 18 -16.38 -2.87 -3.15
CA ASP A 18 -16.06 -2.62 -4.56
C ASP A 18 -15.11 -1.41 -4.72
N GLU A 19 -14.75 -0.77 -3.61
CA GLU A 19 -13.75 0.30 -3.58
C GLU A 19 -12.38 -0.25 -3.98
N ILE A 20 -11.82 0.34 -5.03
CA ILE A 20 -10.47 0.09 -5.50
C ILE A 20 -9.61 1.27 -5.08
N ASN A 21 -8.46 0.99 -4.49
CA ASN A 21 -7.53 2.02 -4.08
C ASN A 21 -6.98 2.76 -5.31
N LYS A 22 -6.94 4.09 -5.23
CA LYS A 22 -6.30 4.92 -6.23
C LYS A 22 -4.80 4.89 -6.02
N VAL A 23 -4.07 4.29 -6.98
CA VAL A 23 -2.62 4.14 -6.91
C VAL A 23 -1.96 5.08 -7.92
N LEU A 24 -0.99 5.88 -7.43
CA LEU A 24 -0.12 6.70 -8.26
C LEU A 24 1.18 5.96 -8.54
N VAL A 25 1.61 5.92 -9.80
CA VAL A 25 2.91 5.35 -10.19
C VAL A 25 3.88 6.45 -10.57
N PHE A 26 5.03 6.48 -9.91
CA PHE A 26 6.14 7.34 -10.25
C PHE A 26 7.12 6.63 -11.17
N THR A 27 7.27 7.16 -12.38
CA THR A 27 8.30 6.76 -13.35
C THR A 27 8.54 7.90 -14.35
N GLU A 28 9.75 7.96 -14.91
CA GLU A 28 10.09 8.85 -16.04
C GLU A 28 10.23 8.09 -17.36
N ASN A 29 10.15 6.77 -17.33
CA ASN A 29 10.20 5.94 -18.53
C ASN A 29 8.80 5.85 -19.15
N LYS A 30 8.70 6.16 -20.45
CA LYS A 30 7.43 6.18 -21.18
C LYS A 30 6.79 4.79 -21.28
N GLU A 31 7.58 3.74 -21.48
CA GLU A 31 7.07 2.37 -21.60
C GLU A 31 6.49 1.89 -20.26
N GLU A 32 7.21 2.15 -19.16
CA GLU A 32 6.72 1.89 -17.81
C GLU A 32 5.45 2.68 -17.50
N ALA A 33 5.36 3.92 -17.99
CA ALA A 33 4.19 4.74 -17.78
C ALA A 33 2.96 4.21 -18.52
N GLU A 34 3.13 3.75 -19.77
CA GLU A 34 2.08 3.09 -20.54
C GLU A 34 1.64 1.78 -19.87
N ILE A 35 2.58 0.96 -19.42
CA ILE A 35 2.29 -0.27 -18.67
C ILE A 35 1.49 0.05 -17.41
N ALA A 36 1.87 1.08 -16.66
CA ALA A 36 1.17 1.51 -15.46
C ALA A 36 -0.29 1.91 -15.75
N GLN A 37 -0.51 2.71 -16.79
CA GLN A 37 -1.85 3.14 -17.20
C GLN A 37 -2.72 1.94 -17.62
N GLN A 38 -2.18 1.03 -18.44
CA GLN A 38 -2.88 -0.16 -18.90
C GLN A 38 -3.28 -1.10 -17.74
N ASN A 39 -2.49 -1.12 -16.67
CA ASN A 39 -2.77 -1.89 -15.45
C ASN A 39 -3.66 -1.14 -14.44
N GLY A 40 -4.19 0.03 -14.83
CA GLY A 40 -5.17 0.80 -14.06
C GLY A 40 -4.57 1.57 -12.89
N ALA A 41 -3.36 2.12 -13.07
CA ALA A 41 -2.90 3.23 -12.24
C ALA A 41 -3.88 4.41 -12.37
N ALA A 42 -4.20 5.06 -11.24
CA ALA A 42 -5.09 6.21 -11.23
C ALA A 42 -4.40 7.45 -11.83
N LEU A 43 -3.10 7.57 -11.61
CA LEU A 43 -2.26 8.61 -12.18
C LEU A 43 -0.83 8.08 -12.34
N VAL A 44 -0.15 8.52 -13.38
CA VAL A 44 1.24 8.16 -13.67
C VAL A 44 2.00 9.42 -14.04
N GLY A 45 3.20 9.59 -13.51
CA GLY A 45 4.07 10.70 -13.88
C GLY A 45 5.37 10.71 -13.11
N GLY A 46 6.20 11.70 -13.38
CA GLY A 46 7.51 11.87 -12.79
C GLY A 46 7.56 12.97 -11.74
N VAL A 47 8.63 13.76 -11.80
CA VAL A 47 8.90 14.87 -10.86
C VAL A 47 7.91 16.02 -10.98
N GLU A 48 7.22 16.16 -12.11
CA GLU A 48 6.21 17.19 -12.34
C GLU A 48 5.04 17.09 -11.36
N LEU A 49 4.73 15.88 -10.87
CA LEU A 49 3.65 15.66 -9.91
C LEU A 49 4.04 16.03 -8.47
N VAL A 50 5.34 16.18 -8.18
CA VAL A 50 5.85 16.45 -6.81
C VAL A 50 5.23 17.72 -6.25
N LYS A 51 5.20 18.80 -7.03
CA LYS A 51 4.65 20.08 -6.60
C LYS A 51 3.18 19.95 -6.18
N TRP A 52 2.37 19.29 -7.01
CA TRP A 52 0.92 19.20 -6.79
C TRP A 52 0.57 18.30 -5.61
N ILE A 53 1.39 17.28 -5.33
CA ILE A 53 1.26 16.45 -4.13
C ILE A 53 1.65 17.23 -2.87
N LEU A 54 2.68 18.07 -2.93
CA LEU A 54 3.06 18.93 -1.81
C LEU A 54 1.95 19.93 -1.48
N GLU A 55 1.32 20.48 -2.51
CA GLU A 55 0.20 21.45 -2.45
C GLU A 55 -1.16 20.80 -2.15
N ASP A 56 -1.23 19.49 -1.92
CA ASP A 56 -2.47 18.74 -1.64
C ASP A 56 -3.51 18.68 -2.77
N GLU A 57 -3.15 19.11 -3.99
CA GLU A 57 -3.98 19.04 -5.20
C GLU A 57 -4.13 17.60 -5.70
N ILE A 58 -3.09 16.78 -5.53
CA ILE A 58 -3.14 15.34 -5.80
C ILE A 58 -3.09 14.57 -4.49
N LYS A 59 -4.11 13.73 -4.26
CA LYS A 59 -4.16 12.78 -3.14
C LYS A 59 -4.56 11.41 -3.64
N MET A 60 -3.72 10.43 -3.34
CA MET A 60 -3.93 9.03 -3.70
C MET A 60 -3.83 8.14 -2.46
N ASP A 61 -4.44 6.96 -2.55
CA ASP A 61 -4.43 5.98 -1.46
C ASP A 61 -3.02 5.43 -1.29
N PHE A 62 -2.38 5.07 -2.41
CA PHE A 62 -1.00 4.58 -2.45
C PHE A 62 -0.16 5.27 -3.51
N TYR A 63 1.14 5.30 -3.24
CA TYR A 63 2.17 5.79 -4.16
C TYR A 63 3.18 4.66 -4.34
N VAL A 64 3.45 4.30 -5.59
CA VAL A 64 4.47 3.33 -5.96
C VAL A 64 5.48 3.98 -6.90
N ALA A 65 6.71 3.50 -6.91
CA ALA A 65 7.77 4.11 -7.70
C ALA A 65 8.77 3.07 -8.22
N VAL A 66 9.38 3.34 -9.36
CA VAL A 66 10.59 2.62 -9.77
C VAL A 66 11.83 3.17 -9.03
N PRO A 67 12.84 2.35 -8.72
CA PRO A 67 14.05 2.78 -8.02
C PRO A 67 14.74 4.03 -8.62
N GLU A 68 14.73 4.15 -9.94
CA GLU A 68 15.43 5.16 -10.72
C GLU A 68 14.96 6.58 -10.41
N ILE A 69 13.66 6.78 -10.14
CA ILE A 69 13.09 8.10 -9.85
C ILE A 69 13.20 8.49 -8.37
N MET A 70 13.49 7.54 -7.48
CA MET A 70 13.48 7.77 -6.03
C MET A 70 14.37 8.92 -5.53
N PRO A 71 15.59 9.16 -6.05
CA PRO A 71 16.40 10.30 -5.65
C PRO A 71 15.70 11.65 -5.87
N LYS A 72 14.81 11.72 -6.87
CA LYS A 72 14.08 12.93 -7.22
C LYS A 72 12.81 13.13 -6.38
N LEU A 73 12.31 12.07 -5.74
CA LEU A 73 11.11 12.10 -4.89
C LEU A 73 11.39 12.44 -3.42
N ILE A 74 12.65 12.64 -3.03
CA ILE A 74 13.06 13.00 -1.65
C ILE A 74 12.20 14.12 -1.02
N PRO A 75 11.81 15.21 -1.74
CA PRO A 75 10.95 16.25 -1.17
C PRO A 75 9.61 15.72 -0.62
N LEU A 76 9.08 14.63 -1.17
CA LEU A 76 7.82 14.02 -0.73
C LEU A 76 7.95 13.20 0.54
N LYS A 77 9.16 12.89 1.02
CA LYS A 77 9.40 12.00 2.17
C LYS A 77 8.68 12.48 3.44
N SER A 78 8.77 13.78 3.72
CA SER A 78 8.12 14.39 4.90
C SER A 78 6.60 14.45 4.76
N LYS A 79 6.10 14.70 3.53
CA LYS A 79 4.67 14.80 3.22
C LYS A 79 3.98 13.45 3.28
N LEU A 80 4.52 12.45 2.58
CA LEU A 80 3.91 11.12 2.45
C LEU A 80 4.17 10.22 3.66
N ARG A 81 5.27 10.43 4.40
CA ARG A 81 5.64 9.64 5.60
C ARG A 81 5.53 8.13 5.37
N LYS A 82 4.50 7.49 5.94
CA LYS A 82 4.24 6.05 5.80
C LYS A 82 3.92 5.67 4.35
N LYS A 83 3.30 6.55 3.57
CA LYS A 83 2.95 6.32 2.16
C LYS A 83 4.10 6.57 1.19
N TYR A 84 5.28 6.97 1.68
CA TYR A 84 6.44 7.15 0.82
C TYR A 84 6.89 5.80 0.24
N PRO A 85 7.10 5.69 -1.10
CA PRO A 85 7.51 4.44 -1.73
C PRO A 85 8.76 3.83 -1.08
N SER A 86 8.73 2.53 -0.80
CA SER A 86 9.87 1.82 -0.21
C SER A 86 9.87 0.33 -0.53
N ALA A 87 11.06 -0.27 -0.66
CA ALA A 87 11.21 -1.70 -0.89
C ALA A 87 10.61 -2.52 0.27
N ARG A 88 10.77 -2.05 1.52
CA ARG A 88 10.21 -2.72 2.71
C ARG A 88 8.68 -2.87 2.64
N ARG A 89 7.99 -1.92 1.99
CA ARG A 89 6.53 -1.94 1.82
C ARG A 89 6.10 -2.48 0.45
N ASN A 90 7.02 -3.01 -0.36
CA ASN A 90 6.77 -3.44 -1.75
C ASN A 90 6.21 -2.34 -2.66
N SER A 91 6.32 -1.05 -2.29
CA SER A 91 5.88 0.10 -3.10
C SER A 91 7.00 0.68 -3.96
N MET A 92 8.19 0.08 -3.91
CA MET A 92 9.30 0.45 -4.76
C MET A 92 9.90 -0.80 -5.39
N GLY A 93 9.92 -0.86 -6.72
CA GLY A 93 10.38 -2.03 -7.46
C GLY A 93 10.26 -1.87 -8.96
N GLN A 94 10.74 -2.86 -9.71
CA GLN A 94 10.74 -2.86 -11.18
C GLN A 94 9.43 -3.42 -11.78
N ASP A 95 8.74 -4.29 -11.04
CA ASP A 95 7.50 -4.94 -11.51
C ASP A 95 6.26 -4.10 -11.19
N ILE A 96 6.01 -3.09 -12.03
CA ILE A 96 4.87 -2.18 -11.90
C ILE A 96 3.52 -2.92 -11.91
N PRO A 97 3.23 -3.85 -12.85
CA PRO A 97 1.97 -4.58 -12.86
C PRO A 97 1.69 -5.30 -11.54
N LYS A 98 2.69 -6.01 -11.00
CA LYS A 98 2.56 -6.72 -9.73
C LYS A 98 2.31 -5.78 -8.55
N MET A 99 3.04 -4.65 -8.50
CA MET A 99 2.79 -3.64 -7.48
C MET A 99 1.36 -3.09 -7.59
N LEU A 100 0.92 -2.69 -8.79
CA LEU A 100 -0.44 -2.18 -8.99
C LEU A 100 -1.51 -3.17 -8.55
N GLN A 101 -1.39 -4.44 -8.96
CA GLN A 101 -2.32 -5.48 -8.54
C GLN A 101 -2.37 -5.61 -7.02
N PHE A 102 -1.22 -5.55 -6.35
CA PHE A 102 -1.15 -5.63 -4.91
C PHE A 102 -1.82 -4.43 -4.22
N PHE A 103 -1.50 -3.20 -4.61
CA PHE A 103 -1.99 -1.99 -3.94
C PHE A 103 -3.44 -1.62 -4.29
N LYS A 104 -3.92 -1.94 -5.49
CA LYS A 104 -5.30 -1.63 -5.91
C LYS A 104 -6.34 -2.33 -5.05
N GLU A 105 -6.04 -3.54 -4.59
CA GLU A 105 -7.00 -4.38 -3.85
C GLU A 105 -6.57 -4.68 -2.42
N GLY A 106 -5.36 -4.25 -2.04
CA GLY A 106 -4.81 -4.47 -0.72
C GLY A 106 -5.50 -3.63 0.35
N LEU A 107 -5.78 -4.25 1.50
CA LEU A 107 -6.25 -3.58 2.70
C LEU A 107 -5.04 -3.12 3.51
N GLU A 108 -4.87 -1.80 3.69
CA GLU A 108 -3.90 -1.26 4.65
C GLU A 108 -4.45 -1.33 6.07
N TYR A 109 -3.62 -1.81 7.00
CA TYR A 109 -3.87 -1.70 8.43
C TYR A 109 -2.60 -1.22 9.15
N ALA A 110 -2.78 -0.56 10.30
CA ALA A 110 -1.68 -0.05 11.09
C ALA A 110 -1.99 -0.13 12.59
N VAL A 111 -0.94 -0.25 13.39
CA VAL A 111 -1.05 -0.18 14.85
C VAL A 111 -1.38 1.26 15.27
N ARG A 112 -2.48 1.44 16.00
CA ARG A 112 -2.89 2.64 16.73
C ARG A 112 -2.47 2.53 18.19
N ASP A 113 -1.95 3.62 18.74
CA ASP A 113 -1.71 3.83 20.18
C ASP A 113 -1.03 2.63 20.89
N GLU A 114 0.00 2.11 20.22
CA GLU A 114 0.91 1.03 20.65
C GLU A 114 0.34 -0.39 20.73
N HIS A 115 -0.98 -0.59 20.86
CA HIS A 115 -1.53 -1.94 21.13
C HIS A 115 -2.81 -2.30 20.37
N LEU A 116 -3.40 -1.37 19.60
CA LEU A 116 -4.68 -1.59 18.92
C LEU A 116 -4.49 -1.64 17.41
N ILE A 117 -5.08 -2.63 16.75
CA ILE A 117 -5.28 -2.62 15.30
C ILE A 117 -6.78 -2.60 15.07
N GLU A 118 -7.26 -1.56 14.38
CA GLU A 118 -8.65 -1.40 14.01
C GLU A 118 -8.75 -1.31 12.49
N THR A 119 -9.44 -2.27 11.87
CA THR A 119 -9.65 -2.33 10.42
C THR A 119 -10.94 -3.08 10.10
N ARG A 120 -11.54 -2.79 8.93
CA ARG A 120 -12.72 -3.48 8.43
C ARG A 120 -12.29 -4.68 7.59
N ILE A 121 -12.91 -5.84 7.84
CA ILE A 121 -12.49 -7.10 7.22
C ILE A 121 -13.60 -7.78 6.42
N ALA A 122 -14.85 -7.37 6.64
CA ALA A 122 -16.03 -7.95 6.04
C ALA A 122 -17.25 -7.05 6.28
N ARG A 123 -18.34 -7.35 5.58
CA ARG A 123 -19.68 -6.88 5.92
C ARG A 123 -20.43 -8.00 6.67
N LEU A 124 -21.41 -7.62 7.50
CA LEU A 124 -22.17 -8.58 8.31
C LEU A 124 -23.12 -9.47 7.49
N ASP A 125 -23.38 -9.10 6.24
CA ASP A 125 -24.21 -9.86 5.29
C ASP A 125 -23.43 -10.94 4.51
N MET A 126 -22.11 -11.03 4.71
CA MET A 126 -21.28 -12.07 4.09
C MET A 126 -21.42 -13.42 4.80
N PRO A 127 -21.22 -14.55 4.08
CA PRO A 127 -21.17 -15.87 4.70
C PRO A 127 -20.10 -15.94 5.80
N THR A 128 -20.42 -16.58 6.92
CA THR A 128 -19.55 -16.66 8.10
C THR A 128 -18.17 -17.22 7.77
N GLU A 129 -18.09 -18.19 6.87
CA GLU A 129 -16.84 -18.81 6.45
C GLU A 129 -15.89 -17.80 5.78
N GLN A 130 -16.45 -16.87 4.99
CA GLN A 130 -15.68 -15.82 4.31
C GLN A 130 -15.16 -14.80 5.31
N ILE A 131 -16.00 -14.39 6.28
CA ILE A 131 -15.60 -13.48 7.36
C ILE A 131 -14.45 -14.09 8.16
N VAL A 132 -14.56 -15.36 8.53
CA VAL A 132 -13.52 -16.09 9.28
C VAL A 132 -12.24 -16.21 8.45
N ALA A 133 -12.33 -16.46 7.15
CA ALA A 133 -11.15 -16.55 6.28
C ALA A 133 -10.42 -15.20 6.15
N ASN A 134 -11.16 -14.09 5.99
CA ASN A 134 -10.58 -12.76 5.99
C ASN A 134 -9.90 -12.42 7.33
N LEU A 135 -10.56 -12.73 8.45
CA LEU A 135 -9.97 -12.56 9.79
C LEU A 135 -8.65 -13.33 9.93
N LYS A 136 -8.63 -14.60 9.50
CA LYS A 136 -7.42 -15.45 9.55
C LYS A 136 -6.28 -14.85 8.73
N ALA A 137 -6.56 -14.33 7.53
CA ALA A 137 -5.55 -13.71 6.68
C ALA A 137 -4.89 -12.50 7.37
N ILE A 138 -5.67 -11.63 8.01
CA ILE A 138 -5.13 -10.49 8.76
C ILE A 138 -4.29 -10.94 9.96
N ILE A 139 -4.80 -11.87 10.77
CA ILE A 139 -4.08 -12.38 11.94
C ILE A 139 -2.76 -13.03 11.52
N GLN A 140 -2.76 -13.80 10.43
CA GLN A 140 -1.55 -14.44 9.92
C GLN A 140 -0.51 -13.40 9.49
N ASP A 141 -0.92 -12.35 8.78
CA ASP A 141 -0.03 -11.25 8.40
C ASP A 141 0.53 -10.53 9.63
N ILE A 142 -0.32 -10.18 10.61
CA ILE A 142 0.09 -9.55 11.88
C ILE A 142 1.14 -10.41 12.60
N CYS A 143 0.95 -11.72 12.64
CA CYS A 143 1.88 -12.64 13.29
C CYS A 143 3.27 -12.65 12.65
N THR A 144 3.43 -12.25 11.39
CA THR A 144 4.75 -12.11 10.75
C THR A 144 5.60 -11.01 11.37
N PHE A 145 4.98 -10.02 12.01
CA PHE A 145 5.66 -8.93 12.73
C PHE A 145 6.01 -9.29 14.17
N LYS A 146 5.57 -10.45 14.67
CA LYS A 146 5.91 -10.92 16.01
C LYS A 146 7.40 -11.27 16.05
N PRO A 147 8.21 -10.66 16.94
CA PRO A 147 9.61 -11.01 17.06
C PRO A 147 9.72 -12.49 17.48
N PRO A 148 10.71 -13.24 16.96
CA PRO A 148 10.92 -14.62 17.37
C PRO A 148 11.09 -14.65 18.89
N SER A 149 10.29 -15.49 19.55
CA SER A 149 10.41 -15.73 20.98
C SER A 149 11.78 -16.35 21.22
N THR A 150 12.70 -15.59 21.81
CA THR A 150 13.87 -16.16 22.46
C THR A 150 13.34 -16.92 23.68
N GLY A 151 13.31 -18.25 23.58
CA GLY A 151 13.17 -19.11 24.76
C GLY A 151 14.40 -19.00 25.66
#